data_AF-A0A9X2E562-F1
#
_entry.id   AF-A0A9X2E562-F1
#
_cell.length_a   1.000
_cell.length_b   1.000
_cell.length_c   1.000
_cell.angle_alpha   90.00
_cell.angle_beta   90.00
_cell.angle_gamma   90.00
#
_symmetry.space_group_name_H-M   'P 1'
#
loop_
_entity.id
_entity.type
_entity.pdbx_description
1 polymer ?
#
loop_
_entity_poly.entity_id
_entity_poly.type
_entity_poly.pdbx_seq_one_letter_code
_entity_poly.pdbx_strand_id
1 'polypeptide(L)'
;MISLRARFTRTALTLGGLAAAAALVAPGTATAGVADYLDPLANTTCSADQFKATMNAKYPQLVAALPQEKMDQLTAILDVPVEQRQQKIAERRAEIEQRVTNDPQTAALLQENPQTGDVVKQIFEDVASSCQAA
;
A
#
# COMPACT_ATOMS: atom_id res chain seq x y z
N MET A 1 -13.91 1.37 -42.57
CA MET A 1 -12.71 2.03 -42.02
C MET A 1 -13.16 3.07 -41.01
N ILE A 2 -12.33 3.28 -39.97
CA ILE A 2 -12.34 4.33 -38.93
C ILE A 2 -12.93 3.91 -37.58
N SER A 3 -12.00 3.43 -36.74
CA SER A 3 -12.07 3.26 -35.30
C SER A 3 -12.32 4.58 -34.56
N LEU A 4 -13.09 4.54 -33.47
CA LEU A 4 -12.98 5.52 -32.40
C LEU A 4 -12.54 4.82 -31.12
N ARG A 5 -11.24 4.96 -30.88
CA ARG A 5 -10.48 4.53 -29.71
C ARG A 5 -11.02 5.19 -28.43
N ALA A 6 -10.94 4.39 -27.38
CA ALA A 6 -11.22 4.69 -25.98
C ALA A 6 -10.84 6.12 -25.56
N ARG A 7 -11.81 6.81 -24.98
CA ARG A 7 -11.58 8.02 -24.18
C ARG A 7 -11.30 7.57 -22.74
N PHE A 8 -10.06 7.18 -22.47
CA PHE A 8 -9.57 7.11 -21.10
C PHE A 8 -9.27 8.54 -20.64
N THR A 9 -10.27 9.16 -20.04
CA THR A 9 -10.16 10.45 -19.37
C THR A 9 -9.26 10.26 -18.14
N ARG A 10 -8.01 10.70 -18.24
CA ARG A 10 -7.08 10.79 -17.10
C ARG A 10 -7.56 11.87 -16.15
N THR A 11 -8.36 11.51 -15.16
CA THR A 11 -8.64 12.34 -14.00
C THR A 11 -7.38 12.37 -13.13
N ALA A 12 -6.65 13.48 -13.18
CA ALA A 12 -5.55 13.77 -12.27
C ALA A 12 -6.14 14.05 -10.88
N LEU A 13 -6.08 13.04 -9.99
CA LEU A 13 -6.37 13.18 -8.57
C LEU A 13 -5.19 13.90 -7.89
N THR A 14 -5.34 15.20 -7.68
CA THR A 14 -4.47 15.96 -6.77
C THR A 14 -4.93 15.71 -5.33
N LEU A 15 -4.49 14.60 -4.74
CA LEU A 15 -4.70 14.28 -3.32
C LEU A 15 -3.65 15.03 -2.47
N GLY A 16 -4.14 15.76 -1.46
CA GLY A 16 -3.34 16.55 -0.51
C GLY A 16 -2.30 15.69 0.23
N GLY A 17 -1.02 16.02 0.04
CA GLY A 17 0.09 15.10 0.23
C GLY A 17 0.82 15.10 1.57
N LEU A 18 0.22 15.42 2.72
CA LEU A 18 1.01 15.52 3.97
C LEU A 18 0.56 14.62 5.14
N ALA A 19 -0.69 14.14 5.20
CA ALA A 19 -1.13 13.26 6.30
C ALA A 19 -0.76 11.77 6.10
N ALA A 20 -0.50 11.36 4.86
CA ALA A 20 -0.24 9.97 4.48
C ALA A 20 1.09 9.39 4.97
N ALA A 21 2.11 10.23 5.17
CA ALA A 21 3.46 9.75 5.48
C ALA A 21 3.56 9.08 6.86
N ALA A 22 2.85 9.62 7.85
CA ALA A 22 2.78 9.03 9.19
C ALA A 22 1.99 7.71 9.22
N ALA A 23 1.04 7.55 8.29
CA ALA A 23 0.14 6.42 8.26
C ALA A 23 0.78 5.10 7.82
N LEU A 24 1.87 5.15 7.07
CA LEU A 24 2.63 3.96 6.69
C LEU A 24 3.66 3.51 7.75
N VAL A 25 4.01 4.41 8.67
CA VAL A 25 4.96 4.13 9.75
C VAL A 25 4.23 3.67 11.01
N ALA A 26 3.00 4.15 11.22
CA ALA A 26 2.09 3.61 12.22
C ALA A 26 1.39 2.36 11.68
N PRO A 27 1.27 1.26 12.44
CA PRO A 27 0.34 0.20 12.09
C PRO A 27 -1.06 0.83 11.94
N GLY A 28 -1.73 0.59 10.81
CA GLY A 28 -3.02 1.19 10.49
C GLY A 28 -4.18 0.38 11.07
N THR A 29 -5.20 1.07 11.57
CA THR A 29 -6.36 0.48 12.24
C THR A 29 -7.59 0.45 11.37
N ALA A 30 -8.16 -0.73 11.17
CA ALA A 30 -9.59 -0.95 11.22
C ALA A 30 -9.80 -2.43 11.53
N THR A 31 -10.81 -2.76 12.34
CA THR A 31 -11.16 -4.13 12.73
C THR A 31 -11.87 -4.92 11.62
N ALA A 32 -11.64 -4.54 10.37
CA ALA A 32 -11.65 -5.42 9.21
C ALA A 32 -10.25 -5.30 8.58
N GLY A 33 -9.43 -6.33 8.82
CA GLY A 33 -8.05 -6.50 8.33
C GLY A 33 -7.07 -5.39 8.70
N VAL A 34 -6.39 -5.57 9.83
CA VAL A 34 -5.27 -4.73 10.31
C VAL A 34 -4.14 -4.58 9.26
N ALA A 35 -4.15 -5.39 8.20
CA ALA A 35 -3.31 -5.21 7.02
C ALA A 35 -4.04 -5.42 5.68
N ASP A 36 -5.34 -5.07 5.61
CA ASP A 36 -6.12 -4.99 4.36
C ASP A 36 -5.53 -4.00 3.35
N TYR A 37 -4.76 -3.03 3.82
CA TYR A 37 -4.04 -2.12 2.95
C TYR A 37 -3.04 -2.82 2.03
N LEU A 38 -2.62 -4.07 2.32
CA LEU A 38 -1.73 -4.85 1.45
C LEU A 38 -2.45 -5.51 0.26
N ASP A 39 -3.77 -5.64 0.27
CA ASP A 39 -4.55 -6.30 -0.81
C ASP A 39 -4.30 -5.75 -2.21
N PRO A 40 -4.12 -4.44 -2.43
CA PRO A 40 -3.80 -3.91 -3.74
C PRO A 40 -2.49 -4.49 -4.31
N LEU A 41 -1.57 -4.91 -3.44
CA LEU A 41 -0.31 -5.55 -3.83
C LEU A 41 -0.48 -7.03 -4.20
N ALA A 42 -1.55 -7.68 -3.71
CA ALA A 42 -1.85 -9.06 -4.04
C ALA A 42 -2.17 -9.23 -5.53
N ASN A 43 -2.99 -8.31 -6.07
CA ASN A 43 -3.58 -8.42 -7.40
C ASN A 43 -2.91 -7.52 -8.44
N THR A 44 -1.89 -6.75 -8.06
CA THR A 44 -1.17 -5.89 -9.00
C THR A 44 -0.25 -6.69 -9.91
N THR A 45 -0.06 -6.21 -11.14
CA THR A 45 0.96 -6.70 -12.07
C THR A 45 2.32 -6.01 -11.88
N CYS A 46 2.43 -5.04 -10.95
CA CYS A 46 3.71 -4.37 -10.69
C CYS A 46 4.83 -5.37 -10.37
N SER A 47 6.00 -5.16 -10.96
CA SER A 47 7.26 -5.66 -10.42
C SER A 47 7.70 -4.84 -9.20
N ALA A 48 8.62 -5.38 -8.39
CA ALA A 48 9.20 -4.67 -7.25
C ALA A 48 9.84 -3.32 -7.66
N ASP A 49 10.55 -3.28 -8.79
CA ASP A 49 11.19 -2.06 -9.28
C ASP A 49 10.18 -1.04 -9.79
N GLN A 50 9.12 -1.46 -10.49
CA GLN A 50 8.05 -0.57 -10.92
C GLN A 50 7.32 0.05 -9.73
N PHE A 51 7.04 -0.76 -8.70
CA PHE A 51 6.43 -0.28 -7.47
C PHE A 51 7.31 0.75 -6.77
N LYS A 52 8.59 0.43 -6.55
CA LYS A 52 9.56 1.33 -5.91
C LYS A 52 9.75 2.63 -6.70
N ALA A 53 9.83 2.56 -8.03
CA ALA A 53 9.95 3.73 -8.89
C ALA A 53 8.69 4.61 -8.81
N THR A 54 7.51 4.01 -8.85
CA THR A 54 6.23 4.73 -8.76
C THR A 54 6.05 5.37 -7.38
N MET A 55 6.37 4.65 -6.30
CA MET A 55 6.37 5.18 -4.94
C MET A 55 7.27 6.41 -4.83
N ASN A 56 8.49 6.34 -5.37
CA ASN A 56 9.41 7.47 -5.39
C ASN A 56 8.90 8.65 -6.23
N ALA A 57 8.23 8.38 -7.35
CA ALA A 57 7.73 9.41 -8.26
C ALA A 57 6.48 10.13 -7.73
N LYS A 58 5.55 9.38 -7.13
CA LYS A 58 4.24 9.90 -6.69
C LYS A 58 4.21 10.31 -5.23
N TYR A 59 4.95 9.59 -4.39
CA TYR A 59 4.94 9.76 -2.93
C TYR A 59 6.37 9.91 -2.37
N PRO A 60 7.21 10.83 -2.90
CA PRO A 60 8.61 10.98 -2.47
C PRO A 60 8.74 11.28 -0.96
N GLN A 61 7.82 12.07 -0.41
CA GLN A 61 7.76 12.40 1.02
C GLN A 61 7.47 11.19 1.90
N LEU A 62 6.71 10.23 1.36
CA LEU A 62 6.44 8.97 2.06
C LEU A 62 7.65 8.05 2.00
N VAL A 63 8.29 7.92 0.83
CA VAL A 63 9.51 7.11 0.73
C VAL A 63 10.61 7.64 1.64
N ALA A 64 10.73 8.97 1.79
CA ALA A 64 11.68 9.58 2.72
C ALA A 64 11.35 9.28 4.20
N ALA A 65 10.08 9.10 4.55
CA ALA A 65 9.64 8.80 5.92
C ALA A 65 9.59 7.29 6.22
N LEU A 66 9.51 6.45 5.20
CA LEU A 66 9.39 5.01 5.34
C LEU A 66 10.75 4.37 5.67
N PRO A 67 10.86 3.57 6.74
CA PRO A 67 12.08 2.82 6.99
C PRO A 67 12.40 1.88 5.83
N GLN A 68 13.68 1.76 5.46
CA GLN A 68 14.12 0.90 4.36
C GLN A 68 13.61 -0.55 4.52
N GLU A 69 13.62 -1.08 5.75
CA GLU A 69 13.09 -2.41 6.08
C GLU A 69 11.62 -2.60 5.63
N LYS A 70 10.79 -1.56 5.76
CA LYS A 70 9.38 -1.60 5.33
C LYS A 70 9.27 -1.59 3.81
N MET A 71 10.12 -0.83 3.12
CA MET A 71 10.15 -0.87 1.66
C MET A 71 10.60 -2.25 1.16
N ASP A 72 11.63 -2.84 1.77
CA ASP A 72 12.14 -4.16 1.43
C ASP A 72 11.05 -5.23 1.62
N GLN A 73 10.32 -5.15 2.74
CA GLN A 73 9.16 -6.00 3.03
C GLN A 73 8.06 -5.92 1.96
N LEU A 74 7.73 -4.73 1.48
CA LEU A 74 6.74 -4.54 0.41
C LEU A 74 7.24 -5.11 -0.91
N THR A 75 8.51 -4.85 -1.25
CA THR A 75 9.11 -5.38 -2.48
C THR A 75 9.25 -6.90 -2.45
N ALA A 76 9.50 -7.51 -1.28
CA ALA A 76 9.57 -8.96 -1.12
C ALA A 76 8.22 -9.66 -1.34
N ILE A 77 7.09 -8.96 -1.17
CA ILE A 77 5.77 -9.45 -1.59
C ILE A 77 5.67 -9.41 -3.11
N LEU A 78 6.16 -8.35 -3.75
CA LEU A 78 6.08 -8.20 -5.20
C LEU A 78 7.07 -9.07 -5.97
N ASP A 79 8.13 -9.52 -5.31
CA ASP A 79 9.19 -10.37 -5.89
C ASP A 79 8.75 -11.83 -6.10
N VAL A 80 7.66 -12.26 -5.45
CA VAL A 80 7.08 -13.60 -5.68
C VAL A 80 5.98 -13.57 -6.76
N PRO A 81 5.70 -14.73 -7.42
CA PRO A 81 4.60 -14.85 -8.37
C PRO A 81 3.27 -14.44 -7.78
N VAL A 82 2.37 -13.88 -8.60
CA VAL A 82 1.06 -13.33 -8.18
C VAL A 82 0.26 -14.34 -7.35
N GLU A 83 0.31 -15.61 -7.73
CA GLU A 83 -0.35 -16.73 -7.06
C GLU A 83 0.14 -16.93 -5.62
N GLN A 84 1.38 -16.57 -5.32
CA GLN A 84 1.99 -16.69 -4.00
C GLN A 84 1.90 -15.40 -3.17
N ARG A 85 1.55 -14.26 -3.79
CA ARG A 85 1.47 -12.97 -3.09
C ARG A 85 0.39 -12.96 -2.02
N GLN A 86 -0.76 -13.58 -2.30
CA GLN A 86 -1.86 -13.68 -1.34
C GLN A 86 -1.42 -14.41 -0.07
N GLN A 87 -0.64 -15.48 -0.20
CA GLN A 87 -0.11 -16.22 0.94
C GLN A 87 0.87 -15.34 1.75
N LYS A 88 1.83 -14.68 1.09
CA LYS A 88 2.73 -13.76 1.78
C LYS A 88 1.99 -12.65 2.51
N ILE A 89 0.97 -12.06 1.87
CA ILE A 89 0.16 -11.01 2.49
C ILE A 89 -0.58 -11.55 3.72
N ALA A 90 -1.13 -12.77 3.65
CA ALA A 90 -1.76 -13.41 4.79
C ALA A 90 -0.77 -13.63 5.96
N GLU A 91 0.45 -14.09 5.67
CA GLU A 91 1.51 -14.23 6.68
C GLU A 91 1.86 -12.89 7.33
N ARG A 92 1.98 -11.82 6.54
CA ARG A 92 2.27 -10.47 7.05
C ARG A 92 1.11 -9.91 7.87
N ARG A 93 -0.14 -10.15 7.45
CA ARG A 93 -1.32 -9.77 8.23
C ARG A 93 -1.30 -10.42 9.60
N ALA A 94 -1.04 -11.72 9.65
CA ALA A 94 -0.95 -12.44 10.93
C ALA A 94 0.18 -11.90 11.82
N GLU A 95 1.35 -11.58 11.26
CA GLU A 95 2.46 -10.96 11.99
C GLU A 95 2.06 -9.60 12.58
N ILE A 96 1.41 -8.75 11.78
CA ILE A 96 0.97 -7.43 12.21
C ILE A 96 -0.11 -7.55 13.29
N GLU A 97 -1.10 -8.42 13.10
CA GLU A 97 -2.16 -8.69 14.08
C GLU A 97 -1.59 -9.20 15.41
N GLN A 98 -0.58 -10.07 15.37
CA GLN A 98 0.13 -10.50 16.57
C GLN A 98 0.86 -9.35 17.25
N ARG A 99 1.54 -8.48 16.49
CA ARG A 99 2.21 -7.30 17.07
C ARG A 99 1.21 -6.35 17.71
N VAL A 100 0.08 -6.10 17.06
CA VAL A 100 -1.00 -5.28 17.59
C VAL A 100 -1.60 -5.88 18.86
N THR A 101 -1.80 -7.19 18.89
CA THR A 101 -2.35 -7.89 20.05
C THR A 101 -1.38 -7.88 21.23
N ASN A 102 -0.09 -8.05 20.98
CA ASN A 102 0.95 -8.17 22.01
C ASN A 102 1.48 -6.82 22.51
N ASP A 103 1.20 -5.72 21.81
CA ASP A 103 1.62 -4.38 22.17
C ASP A 103 0.41 -3.46 22.41
N PRO A 104 0.01 -3.22 23.68
CA PRO A 104 -1.13 -2.37 24.00
C PRO A 104 -0.91 -0.90 23.64
N GLN A 105 0.34 -0.42 23.51
CA GLN A 105 0.60 0.93 23.03
C GLN A 105 0.27 1.04 21.53
N THR A 106 0.66 0.02 20.77
CA THR A 106 0.23 -0.12 19.38
C THR A 106 -1.30 -0.15 19.28
N ALA A 107 -1.98 -0.96 20.10
CA ALA A 107 -3.45 -1.01 20.12
C ALA A 107 -4.14 0.31 20.51
N ALA A 108 -3.48 1.18 21.28
CA ALA A 108 -3.99 2.51 21.63
C ALA A 108 -3.86 3.51 20.47
N LEU A 109 -2.68 3.58 19.84
CA LEU A 109 -2.43 4.44 18.66
C LEU A 109 -3.41 4.15 17.53
N LEU A 110 -3.75 2.87 17.43
CA LEU A 110 -4.75 2.33 16.54
C LEU A 110 -6.15 2.93 16.79
N GLN A 111 -6.60 3.01 18.04
CA GLN A 111 -7.90 3.61 18.36
C GLN A 111 -7.94 5.11 18.10
N GLU A 112 -6.80 5.80 18.25
CA GLU A 112 -6.70 7.25 18.09
C GLU A 112 -6.77 7.69 16.61
N ASN A 113 -6.35 6.84 15.67
CA ASN A 113 -6.27 7.18 14.24
C ASN A 113 -6.87 6.09 13.33
N PRO A 114 -8.21 5.91 13.32
CA PRO A 114 -8.88 4.83 12.59
C PRO A 114 -8.88 4.96 11.07
N GLN A 115 -8.51 6.12 10.51
CA GLN A 115 -8.50 6.33 9.04
C GLN A 115 -7.16 5.95 8.39
N THR A 116 -6.17 5.63 9.22
CA THR A 116 -4.79 5.38 8.79
C THR A 116 -4.72 4.24 7.78
N GLY A 117 -5.40 3.12 8.04
CA GLY A 117 -5.41 1.97 7.14
C GLY A 117 -5.99 2.28 5.75
N ASP A 118 -7.06 3.06 5.70
CA ASP A 118 -7.73 3.44 4.44
C ASP A 118 -6.83 4.33 3.57
N VAL A 119 -6.11 5.27 4.19
CA VAL A 119 -5.17 6.14 3.47
C VAL A 119 -4.03 5.32 2.86
N VAL A 120 -3.45 4.37 3.61
CA VAL A 120 -2.38 3.50 3.09
C VAL A 120 -2.91 2.63 1.96
N LYS A 121 -4.10 2.07 2.12
CA LYS A 121 -4.76 1.27 1.09
C LYS A 121 -4.92 2.07 -0.20
N GLN A 122 -5.43 3.30 -0.12
CA GLN A 122 -5.59 4.19 -1.28
C GLN A 122 -4.27 4.48 -1.99
N ILE A 123 -3.17 4.68 -1.25
CA ILE A 123 -1.84 4.88 -1.84
C ILE A 123 -1.39 3.64 -2.61
N PHE A 124 -1.54 2.45 -2.01
CA PHE A 124 -1.16 1.21 -2.68
C PHE A 124 -2.08 0.88 -3.86
N GLU A 125 -3.37 1.23 -3.82
CA GLU A 125 -4.28 1.16 -4.97
C GLU A 125 -3.84 2.10 -6.10
N ASP A 126 -3.51 3.36 -5.79
CA ASP A 126 -3.02 4.31 -6.79
C ASP A 126 -1.71 3.85 -7.42
N VAL A 127 -0.76 3.36 -6.62
CA VAL A 127 0.50 2.80 -7.13
C VAL A 127 0.25 1.54 -7.96
N ALA A 128 -0.57 0.61 -7.47
CA ALA A 128 -0.91 -0.61 -8.19
C ALA A 128 -1.60 -0.33 -9.54
N SER A 129 -2.50 0.66 -9.57
CA SER A 129 -3.19 1.07 -10.80
C SER A 129 -2.24 1.68 -11.84
N SER A 130 -1.17 2.33 -11.39
CA SER A 130 -0.19 2.94 -12.30
C SER A 130 0.60 1.91 -13.11
N CYS A 131 0.82 0.71 -12.57
CA CYS A 131 1.50 -0.37 -13.27
C CYS A 131 0.63 -1.07 -14.31
N GLN A 132 -0.70 -0.97 -14.20
CA GLN A 132 -1.62 -1.48 -15.23
C GLN A 132 -1.67 -0.56 -16.45
N ALA A 133 -1.16 0.68 -16.32
CA ALA A 133 -1.06 1.67 -17.37
C ALA A 133 0.36 1.83 -17.96
N ALA A 134 1.33 1.05 -17.46
CA ALA A 134 2.75 1.11 -17.83
C ALA A 134 3.13 0.08 -18.90
#